data_AF-A0A1V5WM51-F1
#
_entry.id   AF-A0A1V5WM51-F1
#
_cell.length_a   1.000
_cell.length_b   1.000
_cell.length_c   1.000
_cell.angle_alpha   90.00
_cell.angle_beta   90.00
_cell.angle_gamma   90.00
#
_symmetry.space_group_name_H-M   'P 1'
#
loop_
_entity.id
_entity.type
_entity.pdbx_description
1 polymer ?
#
loop_
_entity_poly.entity_id
_entity_poly.type
_entity_poly.pdbx_seq_one_letter_code
_entity_poly.pdbx_strand_id
1 'polypeptide(L)'
;MERLYRHPRIIIAVILLITAAFASQFPRMELDNNNFRFVPENDPSRIETEAIDEDFGSQVIILIGLERPFDSIFDSDFLGRVHEFDERLHGMDNIDTVSSIVSTDYITSRGDSIVVEQLVPGDFAGSDEEIEAIKQRVRSWDLYDRTLISDDEKSTQVLVSLDLKTEEAGSTESLAVLDDIRVISGEIFTDGTKVYLAGLPVFSSDINSAMKKDLRTLIPPCRDYGFSYPVLLVPQIHRHRSSAFHGSYCNDLVGRCHAPVRRPPLGSFNRFTGYSGRRGKCIRNTCCYPLSG
;
A
#
# COMPACT_ATOMS: atom_id res chain seq x y z
N MET A 1 -40.17 14.19 25.36
CA MET A 1 -39.93 13.67 23.99
C MET A 1 -40.92 14.19 22.94
N GLU A 2 -42.11 14.69 23.29
CA GLU A 2 -43.13 15.09 22.29
C GLU A 2 -42.87 16.39 21.50
N ARG A 3 -41.97 17.28 21.96
CA ARG A 3 -41.64 18.52 21.22
C ARG A 3 -40.84 18.28 19.93
N LEU A 4 -40.01 17.23 19.90
CA LEU A 4 -39.16 16.91 18.75
C LEU A 4 -40.03 16.53 17.54
N TYR A 5 -41.09 15.75 17.75
CA TYR A 5 -41.96 15.27 16.68
C TYR A 5 -42.95 16.30 16.13
N ARG A 6 -43.00 17.53 16.67
CA ARG A 6 -43.90 18.59 16.15
C ARG A 6 -43.41 19.23 14.85
N HIS A 7 -42.11 19.15 14.56
CA HIS A 7 -41.51 19.79 13.38
C HIS A 7 -40.60 18.84 12.57
N PRO A 8 -41.12 17.70 12.09
CA PRO A 8 -40.30 16.68 11.40
C PRO A 8 -39.60 17.23 10.15
N ARG A 9 -40.24 18.16 9.42
CA ARG A 9 -39.64 18.80 8.23
C ARG A 9 -38.41 19.65 8.55
N ILE A 10 -38.44 20.38 9.68
CA ILE A 10 -37.31 21.22 10.12
C ILE A 10 -36.16 20.32 10.55
N ILE A 11 -36.45 19.23 11.26
CA ILE A 11 -35.42 18.26 11.69
C ILE A 11 -34.76 17.59 10.49
N ILE A 12 -35.54 17.14 9.50
CA ILE A 12 -34.98 16.57 8.27
C ILE A 12 -34.14 17.59 7.51
N ALA A 13 -34.60 18.83 7.40
CA ALA A 13 -33.85 19.90 6.73
C ALA A 13 -32.53 20.19 7.46
N VAL A 14 -32.53 20.24 8.79
CA VAL A 14 -31.32 20.45 9.60
C VAL A 14 -30.36 19.28 9.45
N ILE A 15 -30.84 18.03 9.50
CA ILE A 15 -29.99 16.85 9.30
C ILE A 15 -29.40 16.87 7.88
N LEU A 16 -30.19 17.14 6.84
CA LEU A 16 -29.71 17.23 5.47
C LEU A 16 -28.68 18.35 5.31
N LEU A 17 -28.89 19.49 5.94
CA LEU A 17 -27.95 20.60 5.91
C LEU A 17 -26.62 20.25 6.59
N ILE A 18 -26.66 19.59 7.75
CA ILE A 18 -25.47 19.09 8.45
C ILE A 18 -24.76 18.03 7.60
N THR A 19 -25.50 17.08 7.04
CA THR A 19 -24.95 16.04 6.16
C THR A 19 -24.31 16.65 4.91
N ALA A 20 -24.96 17.63 4.27
CA ALA A 20 -24.41 18.32 3.11
C ALA A 20 -23.14 19.13 3.47
N ALA A 21 -23.12 19.74 4.66
CA ALA A 21 -21.94 20.44 5.15
C ALA A 21 -20.75 19.48 5.32
N PHE A 22 -20.92 18.32 5.96
CA PHE A 22 -19.86 17.33 6.07
C PHE A 22 -19.48 16.69 4.72
N ALA A 23 -20.46 16.39 3.88
CA ALA A 23 -20.21 15.85 2.54
C ALA A 23 -19.40 16.83 1.67
N SER A 24 -19.61 18.14 1.84
CA SER A 24 -18.84 19.18 1.12
C SER A 24 -17.36 19.23 1.51
N GLN A 25 -16.98 18.71 2.68
CA GLN A 25 -15.59 18.64 3.12
C GLN A 25 -14.87 17.36 2.68
N PHE A 26 -15.60 16.33 2.24
CA PHE A 26 -15.04 15.05 1.81
C PHE A 26 -13.97 15.17 0.70
N PRO A 27 -14.09 16.05 -0.31
CA PRO A 27 -13.06 16.23 -1.34
C PRO A 27 -11.73 16.78 -0.84
N ARG A 28 -11.70 17.41 0.35
CA ARG A 28 -10.49 17.98 0.96
C ARG A 28 -9.76 17.02 1.89
N MET A 29 -10.24 15.78 2.00
CA MET A 29 -9.65 14.79 2.87
C MET A 29 -8.39 14.22 2.23
N GLU A 30 -7.25 14.51 2.82
CA GLU A 30 -5.96 13.92 2.44
C GLU A 30 -5.69 12.68 3.30
N LEU A 31 -5.09 11.67 2.67
CA LEU A 31 -4.68 10.45 3.34
C LEU A 31 -3.19 10.55 3.62
N ASP A 32 -2.83 10.81 4.88
CA ASP A 32 -1.46 10.67 5.36
C ASP A 32 -1.26 9.22 5.81
N ASN A 33 -0.55 8.43 4.99
CA ASN A 33 -0.13 7.07 5.35
C ASN A 33 1.39 6.98 5.44
N ASN A 34 2.01 8.03 5.94
CA ASN A 34 3.40 8.00 6.26
C ASN A 34 3.64 7.05 7.46
N ASN A 35 4.37 5.96 7.19
CA ASN A 35 4.64 4.93 8.18
C ASN A 35 5.44 5.46 9.40
N PHE A 36 6.19 6.55 9.24
CA PHE A 36 6.94 7.16 10.35
C PHE A 36 6.03 7.82 11.38
N ARG A 37 4.77 8.15 11.04
CA ARG A 37 3.77 8.68 12.00
C ARG A 37 3.38 7.68 13.09
N PHE A 38 3.64 6.39 12.88
CA PHE A 38 3.39 5.36 13.89
C PHE A 38 4.50 5.26 14.94
N VAL A 39 5.66 5.87 14.70
CA VAL A 39 6.80 5.87 15.62
C VAL A 39 6.73 7.09 16.55
N PRO A 40 6.69 6.90 17.88
CA PRO A 40 6.67 8.02 18.83
C PRO A 40 7.88 8.95 18.65
N GLU A 41 7.69 10.25 18.82
CA GLU A 41 8.75 11.26 18.73
C GLU A 41 9.89 11.04 19.73
N ASN A 42 9.58 10.52 20.93
CA ASN A 42 10.57 10.28 21.99
C ASN A 42 11.26 8.91 21.87
N ASP A 43 11.05 8.17 20.77
CA ASP A 43 11.72 6.90 20.57
C ASP A 43 13.22 7.14 20.29
N PRO A 44 14.14 6.48 21.02
CA PRO A 44 15.57 6.72 20.85
C PRO A 44 16.04 6.40 19.42
N SER A 45 15.44 5.41 18.74
CA SER A 45 15.83 5.09 17.37
C SER A 45 15.46 6.21 16.39
N ARG A 46 14.34 6.91 16.62
CA ARG A 46 13.94 8.04 15.78
C ARG A 46 14.89 9.23 15.94
N ILE A 47 15.27 9.55 17.17
CA ILE A 47 16.21 10.64 17.47
C ILE A 47 17.56 10.38 16.81
N GLU A 48 18.06 9.15 16.86
CA GLU A 48 19.32 8.77 16.20
C GLU A 48 19.20 8.84 14.66
N THR A 49 18.07 8.44 14.07
CA THR A 49 17.84 8.62 12.63
C THR A 49 17.81 10.09 12.23
N GLU A 50 17.15 10.96 13.01
CA GLU A 50 17.14 12.40 12.76
C GLU A 50 18.55 13.00 12.84
N ALA A 51 19.38 12.57 13.79
CA ALA A 51 20.78 13.01 13.88
C ALA A 51 21.62 12.53 12.69
N ILE A 52 21.40 11.29 12.22
CA ILE A 52 22.06 10.76 11.02
C ILE A 52 21.66 11.56 9.77
N ASP A 53 20.37 11.89 9.62
CA ASP A 53 19.87 12.70 8.52
C ASP A 53 20.47 14.12 8.55
N GLU A 54 20.67 14.71 9.74
CA GLU A 54 21.32 16.02 9.89
C GLU A 54 22.81 16.01 9.52
N ASP A 55 23.54 14.96 9.90
CA ASP A 55 24.99 14.86 9.67
C ASP A 55 25.34 14.39 8.25
N PHE A 56 24.57 13.46 7.69
CA PHE A 56 24.88 12.79 6.42
C PHE A 56 23.93 13.16 5.28
N GLY A 57 22.87 13.92 5.56
CA GLY A 57 21.82 14.26 4.59
C GLY A 57 20.74 13.18 4.48
N SER A 58 19.73 13.48 3.66
CA SER A 58 18.60 12.59 3.40
C SER A 58 19.03 11.20 2.93
N GLN A 59 18.43 10.17 3.52
CA GLN A 59 18.58 8.77 3.10
C GLN A 59 17.38 8.28 2.27
N VAL A 60 16.53 9.19 1.80
CA VAL A 60 15.34 8.85 1.01
C VAL A 60 15.74 8.64 -0.44
N ILE A 61 15.92 7.37 -0.81
CA ILE A 61 16.32 6.97 -2.16
C ILE A 61 15.16 6.29 -2.89
N ILE A 62 14.97 6.66 -4.16
CA ILE A 62 14.18 5.93 -5.15
C ILE A 62 15.15 5.20 -6.07
N LEU A 63 15.04 3.87 -6.11
CA LEU A 63 15.79 3.02 -7.01
C LEU A 63 14.93 2.72 -8.24
N ILE A 64 15.48 3.00 -9.41
CA ILE A 64 14.84 2.81 -10.71
C ILE A 64 15.63 1.75 -11.48
N GLY A 65 15.09 0.53 -11.57
CA GLY A 65 15.66 -0.54 -12.37
C GLY A 65 15.18 -0.44 -13.82
N LEU A 66 16.11 -0.49 -14.77
CA LEU A 66 15.83 -0.50 -16.20
C LEU A 66 16.29 -1.85 -16.77
N GLU A 67 15.35 -2.67 -17.25
CA GLU A 67 15.63 -3.98 -17.86
C GLU A 67 15.30 -3.93 -19.35
N ARG A 68 16.25 -4.33 -20.20
CA ARG A 68 16.08 -4.59 -21.63
C ARG A 68 16.04 -6.10 -21.89
N PRO A 69 14.87 -6.73 -22.04
CA PRO A 69 14.80 -8.19 -22.12
C PRO A 69 15.50 -8.78 -23.37
N PHE A 70 15.49 -8.02 -24.46
CA PHE A 70 15.91 -8.48 -25.78
C PHE A 70 17.29 -7.98 -26.22
N ASP A 71 17.76 -6.87 -25.65
CA ASP A 71 18.96 -6.14 -26.08
C ASP A 71 19.88 -5.85 -24.89
N SER A 72 21.13 -5.47 -25.17
CA SER A 72 22.08 -5.05 -24.13
C SER A 72 21.86 -3.58 -23.75
N ILE A 73 22.25 -3.19 -22.53
CA ILE A 73 22.27 -1.77 -22.12
C ILE A 73 23.37 -0.96 -22.82
N PHE A 74 24.39 -1.61 -23.40
CA PHE A 74 25.48 -0.94 -24.11
C PHE A 74 25.08 -0.60 -25.55
N ASP A 75 24.12 0.30 -25.67
CA ASP A 75 23.54 0.74 -26.93
C ASP A 75 23.43 2.27 -26.91
N SER A 76 23.82 2.93 -28.00
CA SER A 76 23.91 4.40 -28.05
C SER A 76 22.53 5.06 -27.90
N ASP A 77 21.50 4.49 -28.52
CA ASP A 77 20.13 4.99 -28.37
C ASP A 77 19.65 4.87 -26.92
N PHE A 78 19.85 3.70 -26.29
CA PHE A 78 19.46 3.48 -24.91
C PHE A 78 20.22 4.37 -23.92
N LEU A 79 21.56 4.45 -24.01
CA LEU A 79 22.35 5.29 -23.13
C LEU A 79 22.05 6.79 -23.34
N GLY A 80 21.74 7.20 -24.57
CA GLY A 80 21.24 8.55 -24.86
C GLY A 80 19.91 8.84 -24.16
N ARG A 81 18.99 7.86 -24.12
CA ARG A 81 17.73 7.98 -23.37
C ARG A 81 17.93 7.99 -21.86
N VAL A 82 18.88 7.21 -21.32
CA VAL A 82 19.26 7.29 -19.90
C VAL A 82 19.85 8.66 -19.57
N HIS A 83 20.69 9.23 -20.45
CA HIS A 83 21.21 10.58 -20.28
C HIS A 83 20.10 11.64 -20.28
N GLU A 84 19.14 11.55 -21.21
CA GLU A 84 17.97 12.44 -21.23
C GLU A 84 17.13 12.28 -19.94
N PHE A 85 16.97 11.06 -19.47
CA PHE A 85 16.27 10.77 -18.22
C PHE A 85 16.94 11.44 -17.03
N ASP A 86 18.25 11.27 -16.88
CA ASP A 86 19.04 11.90 -15.81
C ASP A 86 18.94 13.43 -15.83
N GLU A 87 19.06 14.06 -17.00
CA GLU A 87 18.95 15.51 -17.14
C GLU A 87 17.57 16.04 -16.74
N ARG A 88 16.49 15.32 -17.12
CA ARG A 88 15.14 15.69 -16.70
C ARG A 88 14.95 15.54 -15.19
N LEU A 89 15.54 14.51 -14.58
CA LEU A 89 15.48 14.29 -13.14
C LEU A 89 16.26 15.38 -12.38
N HIS A 90 17.45 15.74 -12.83
CA HIS A 90 18.25 16.82 -12.25
C HIS A 90 17.54 18.18 -12.28
N GLY A 91 16.61 18.39 -13.21
CA GLY A 91 15.80 19.61 -13.30
C GLY A 91 14.61 19.68 -12.36
N MET A 92 14.30 18.63 -11.59
CA MET A 92 13.15 18.61 -10.69
C MET A 92 13.47 19.13 -9.29
N ASP A 93 12.49 19.76 -8.66
CA ASP A 93 12.57 20.17 -7.26
C ASP A 93 12.58 18.94 -6.34
N ASN A 94 13.27 19.04 -5.19
CA ASN A 94 13.41 18.00 -4.16
C ASN A 94 14.21 16.76 -4.58
N ILE A 95 15.01 16.84 -5.66
CA ILE A 95 16.06 15.87 -5.97
C ILE A 95 17.41 16.46 -5.57
N ASP A 96 18.16 15.71 -4.77
CA ASP A 96 19.52 16.06 -4.38
C ASP A 96 20.53 15.53 -5.40
N THR A 97 20.55 14.20 -5.58
CA THR A 97 21.56 13.53 -6.42
C THR A 97 20.93 12.43 -7.29
N VAL A 98 21.38 12.33 -8.54
CA VAL A 98 21.03 11.24 -9.47
C VAL A 98 22.30 10.47 -9.86
N SER A 99 22.30 9.17 -9.59
CA SER A 99 23.41 8.27 -9.92
C SER A 99 22.95 7.20 -10.91
N SER A 100 23.56 7.20 -12.09
CA SER A 100 23.30 6.24 -13.17
C SER A 100 24.61 5.78 -13.82
N ILE A 101 24.54 4.86 -14.78
CA ILE A 101 25.70 4.48 -15.60
C ILE A 101 26.32 5.65 -16.36
N VAL A 102 25.53 6.68 -16.70
CA VAL A 102 25.97 7.85 -17.47
C VAL A 102 26.55 8.92 -16.56
N SER A 103 25.96 9.14 -15.36
CA SER A 103 26.45 10.15 -14.42
C SER A 103 27.60 9.66 -13.52
N THR A 104 27.85 8.35 -13.46
CA THR A 104 28.91 7.77 -12.61
C THR A 104 30.31 8.08 -13.13
N ASP A 105 31.18 8.52 -12.22
CA ASP A 105 32.60 8.72 -12.49
C ASP A 105 33.39 7.40 -12.46
N TYR A 106 34.33 7.28 -13.39
CA TYR A 106 35.34 6.25 -13.48
C TYR A 106 36.71 6.81 -13.08
N ILE A 107 37.26 6.28 -11.99
CA ILE A 107 38.56 6.69 -11.46
C ILE A 107 39.62 5.68 -11.89
N THR A 108 40.67 6.14 -12.55
CA THR A 108 41.79 5.30 -13.00
C THR A 108 43.13 5.99 -12.81
N SER A 109 44.22 5.24 -12.89
CA SER A 109 45.58 5.78 -12.83
C SER A 109 46.20 5.79 -14.23
N ARG A 110 46.75 6.94 -14.62
CA ARG A 110 47.56 7.10 -15.84
C ARG A 110 48.95 7.58 -15.43
N GLY A 111 49.89 6.64 -15.37
CA GLY A 111 51.26 6.90 -14.91
C GLY A 111 51.30 7.21 -13.41
N ASP A 112 51.79 8.40 -13.07
CA ASP A 112 51.87 8.89 -11.68
C ASP A 112 50.67 9.78 -11.29
N SER A 113 49.61 9.81 -12.11
CA SER A 113 48.45 10.68 -11.91
C SER A 113 47.14 9.90 -11.81
N ILE A 114 46.25 10.34 -10.93
CA ILE A 114 44.86 9.86 -10.85
C ILE A 114 44.03 10.70 -11.81
N VAL A 115 43.27 10.03 -12.66
CA VAL A 115 42.36 10.64 -13.63
C VAL A 115 40.94 10.22 -13.27
N VAL A 116 40.04 11.19 -13.18
CA VAL A 116 38.60 10.99 -13.01
C VAL A 116 37.95 11.35 -14.34
N GLU A 117 37.28 10.39 -14.96
CA GLU A 117 36.56 10.54 -16.23
C GLU A 117 35.14 10.00 -16.04
N GLN A 118 34.17 10.34 -16.88
CA GLN A 118 32.87 9.68 -16.83
C GLN A 118 32.97 8.22 -17.30
N LEU A 119 32.17 7.34 -16.69
CA LEU A 119 32.11 5.92 -17.05
C LEU A 119 31.67 5.76 -18.51
N VAL A 120 30.63 6.47 -18.90
CA VAL A 120 30.17 6.64 -20.29
C VAL A 120 30.55 8.06 -20.75
N PRO A 121 31.44 8.21 -21.75
CA PRO A 121 31.77 9.53 -22.30
C PRO A 121 30.56 10.21 -22.95
N GLY A 122 30.42 11.52 -22.79
CA GLY A 122 29.32 12.29 -23.39
C GLY A 122 29.28 12.32 -24.91
N ASP A 123 30.37 11.96 -25.59
CA ASP A 123 30.48 11.83 -27.04
C ASP A 123 30.28 10.39 -27.56
N PHE A 124 29.78 9.49 -26.71
CA PHE A 124 29.56 8.08 -27.05
C PHE A 124 28.67 7.89 -28.30
N ALA A 125 29.28 7.40 -29.39
CA ALA A 125 28.61 7.18 -30.67
C ALA A 125 28.08 5.76 -30.87
N GLY A 126 28.46 4.81 -29.99
CA GLY A 126 28.01 3.42 -30.06
C GLY A 126 28.83 2.53 -30.99
N SER A 127 30.07 2.89 -31.28
CA SER A 127 30.97 1.99 -32.01
C SER A 127 31.33 0.76 -31.17
N ASP A 128 31.61 -0.38 -31.82
CA ASP A 128 32.00 -1.62 -31.14
C ASP A 128 33.23 -1.43 -30.21
N GLU A 129 34.14 -0.55 -30.61
CA GLU A 129 35.37 -0.21 -29.87
C GLU A 129 35.06 0.57 -28.58
N GLU A 130 34.14 1.53 -28.64
CA GLU A 130 33.67 2.27 -27.47
C GLU A 130 32.90 1.38 -26.50
N ILE A 131 32.02 0.51 -27.03
CA ILE A 131 31.25 -0.44 -26.23
C ILE A 131 32.19 -1.36 -25.45
N GLU A 132 33.19 -1.93 -26.12
CA GLU A 132 34.15 -2.81 -25.46
C GLU A 132 34.99 -2.07 -24.42
N ALA A 133 35.35 -0.81 -24.69
CA ALA A 133 36.04 0.04 -23.71
C ALA A 133 35.19 0.28 -22.45
N ILE A 134 33.90 0.58 -22.60
CA ILE A 134 32.99 0.76 -21.45
C ILE A 134 32.85 -0.56 -20.68
N LYS A 135 32.68 -1.69 -21.35
CA LYS A 135 32.62 -3.01 -20.70
C LYS A 135 33.86 -3.29 -19.87
N GLN A 136 35.05 -2.96 -20.38
CA GLN A 136 36.30 -3.11 -19.63
C GLN A 136 36.35 -2.19 -18.42
N ARG A 137 35.89 -0.93 -18.54
CA ARG A 137 35.81 0.02 -17.41
C ARG A 137 34.87 -0.49 -16.32
N VAL A 138 33.66 -0.91 -16.68
CA VAL A 138 32.68 -1.50 -15.75
C VAL A 138 33.30 -2.69 -15.01
N ARG A 139 33.92 -3.62 -15.74
CA ARG A 139 34.50 -4.84 -15.16
C ARG A 139 35.80 -4.63 -14.39
N SER A 140 36.40 -3.44 -14.48
CA SER A 140 37.63 -3.13 -13.76
C SER A 140 37.40 -2.92 -12.26
N TRP A 141 36.17 -2.58 -11.86
CA TRP A 141 35.79 -2.34 -10.48
C TRP A 141 34.68 -3.32 -10.09
N ASP A 142 34.95 -4.16 -9.10
CA ASP A 142 33.98 -5.12 -8.56
C ASP A 142 32.70 -4.44 -8.01
N LEU A 143 32.76 -3.13 -7.71
CA LEU A 143 31.63 -2.36 -7.22
C LEU A 143 30.52 -2.18 -8.28
N TYR A 144 30.87 -2.05 -9.56
CA TYR A 144 29.87 -1.83 -10.61
C TYR A 144 29.11 -3.10 -10.95
N ASP A 145 29.78 -4.24 -10.82
CA ASP A 145 29.18 -5.54 -11.06
C ASP A 145 28.06 -5.82 -10.05
N ARG A 146 26.89 -6.23 -10.55
CA ARG A 146 25.68 -6.55 -9.77
C ARG A 146 25.11 -5.41 -8.91
N THR A 147 25.70 -4.23 -8.97
CA THR A 147 25.17 -3.01 -8.36
C THR A 147 24.65 -2.10 -9.46
N LEU A 148 25.50 -1.66 -10.38
CA LEU A 148 25.13 -0.73 -11.45
C LEU A 148 24.62 -1.44 -12.70
N ILE A 149 25.16 -2.63 -12.98
CA ILE A 149 24.89 -3.41 -14.19
C ILE A 149 24.69 -4.89 -13.81
N SER A 150 23.79 -5.58 -14.53
CA SER A 150 23.56 -7.01 -14.35
C SER A 150 24.62 -7.88 -15.04
N ASP A 151 24.79 -9.11 -14.55
CA ASP A 151 25.71 -10.12 -15.11
C ASP A 151 25.48 -10.40 -16.60
N ASP A 152 24.23 -10.26 -17.06
CA ASP A 152 23.82 -10.49 -18.46
C ASP A 152 23.87 -9.23 -19.34
N GLU A 153 24.30 -8.09 -18.79
CA GLU A 153 24.42 -6.79 -19.48
C GLU A 153 23.08 -6.29 -20.05
N LYS A 154 21.95 -6.72 -19.47
CA LYS A 154 20.60 -6.36 -19.89
C LYS A 154 19.89 -5.41 -18.96
N SER A 155 20.41 -5.21 -17.75
CA SER A 155 19.78 -4.35 -16.76
C SER A 155 20.77 -3.38 -16.16
N THR A 156 20.29 -2.18 -15.85
CA THR A 156 21.00 -1.17 -15.09
C THR A 156 20.06 -0.51 -14.08
N GLN A 157 20.59 0.30 -13.17
CA GLN A 157 19.79 1.07 -12.23
C GLN A 157 20.15 2.56 -12.26
N VAL A 158 19.16 3.37 -11.92
CA VAL A 158 19.30 4.80 -11.62
C VAL A 158 18.86 5.00 -10.18
N LEU A 159 19.73 5.55 -9.35
CA LEU A 159 19.44 5.89 -7.96
C LEU A 159 19.17 7.38 -7.87
N VAL A 160 18.02 7.74 -7.31
CA VAL A 160 17.59 9.13 -7.12
C VAL A 160 17.45 9.38 -5.64
N SER A 161 18.32 10.23 -5.10
CA SER A 161 18.26 10.68 -3.71
C SER A 161 17.40 11.94 -3.63
N LEU A 162 16.40 11.94 -2.76
CA LEU A 162 15.51 13.09 -2.55
C LEU A 162 16.05 13.99 -1.45
N ASP A 163 15.89 15.30 -1.60
CA ASP A 163 16.22 16.28 -0.55
C ASP A 163 15.05 16.40 0.46
N LEU A 164 14.82 15.33 1.22
CA LEU A 164 13.72 15.21 2.18
C LEU A 164 14.17 14.45 3.41
N LYS A 165 13.63 14.75 4.60
CA LYS A 165 13.99 13.94 5.77
C LYS A 165 13.46 12.51 5.64
N THR A 166 14.11 11.54 6.28
CA THR A 166 13.66 10.15 6.27
C THR A 166 12.23 10.01 6.80
N GLU A 167 11.88 10.79 7.83
CA GLU A 167 10.51 10.86 8.36
C GLU A 167 9.48 11.42 7.37
N GLU A 168 9.90 12.08 6.30
CA GLU A 168 9.05 12.65 5.24
C GLU A 168 8.99 11.76 4.00
N ALA A 169 9.57 10.56 4.02
CA ALA A 169 9.60 9.66 2.86
C ALA A 169 8.20 9.28 2.33
N GLY A 170 7.15 9.40 3.15
CA GLY A 170 5.75 9.20 2.76
C GLY A 170 4.93 10.48 2.62
N SER A 171 5.57 11.67 2.57
CA SER A 171 4.89 12.96 2.43
C SER A 171 4.25 13.12 1.06
N THR A 172 3.40 14.15 0.91
CA THR A 172 2.82 14.49 -0.39
C THR A 172 3.90 14.92 -1.39
N GLU A 173 4.99 15.55 -0.94
CA GLU A 173 6.08 15.96 -1.84
C GLU A 173 6.83 14.74 -2.42
N SER A 174 7.21 13.77 -1.57
CA SER A 174 7.92 12.58 -2.05
C SER A 174 7.09 11.75 -3.04
N LEU A 175 5.78 11.69 -2.81
CA LEU A 175 4.83 11.00 -3.68
C LEU A 175 4.61 11.74 -5.00
N ALA A 176 4.62 13.08 -4.98
CA ALA A 176 4.55 13.88 -6.20
C ALA A 176 5.78 13.64 -7.10
N VAL A 177 6.98 13.67 -6.51
CA VAL A 177 8.24 13.37 -7.24
C VAL A 177 8.20 11.96 -7.82
N LEU A 178 7.73 10.97 -7.06
CA LEU A 178 7.59 9.60 -7.57
C LEU A 178 6.61 9.50 -8.76
N ASP A 179 5.50 10.22 -8.71
CA ASP A 179 4.53 10.24 -9.79
C ASP A 179 5.10 10.94 -11.04
N ASP A 180 5.89 12.01 -10.88
CA ASP A 180 6.61 12.65 -11.98
C ASP A 180 7.66 11.71 -12.59
N ILE A 181 8.43 10.98 -11.77
CA ILE A 181 9.36 9.94 -12.23
C ILE A 181 8.64 8.86 -13.05
N ARG A 182 7.45 8.42 -12.61
CA ARG A 182 6.62 7.44 -13.36
C ARG A 182 6.19 7.98 -14.71
N VAL A 183 5.82 9.26 -14.80
CA VAL A 183 5.43 9.89 -16.06
C VAL A 183 6.64 9.99 -16.99
N ILE A 184 7.74 10.58 -16.51
CA ILE A 184 8.96 10.80 -17.31
C ILE A 184 9.53 9.46 -17.82
N SER A 185 9.60 8.44 -16.96
CA SER A 185 10.09 7.12 -17.36
C SER A 185 9.19 6.46 -18.41
N GLY A 186 7.86 6.65 -18.33
CA GLY A 186 6.92 6.17 -19.34
C GLY A 186 6.99 6.90 -20.68
N GLU A 187 7.45 8.15 -20.69
CA GLU A 187 7.67 8.94 -21.92
C GLU A 187 8.97 8.57 -22.63
N ILE A 188 10.05 8.33 -21.87
CA ILE A 188 11.39 8.08 -22.42
C ILE A 188 11.58 6.62 -22.82
N PHE A 189 11.11 5.68 -21.99
CA PHE A 189 11.37 4.25 -22.16
C PHE A 189 10.20 3.53 -22.86
N THR A 190 9.95 3.87 -24.12
CA THR A 190 8.84 3.29 -24.92
C THR A 190 9.22 2.09 -25.78
N ASP A 191 10.49 1.68 -25.80
CA ASP A 191 11.05 0.64 -26.67
C ASP A 191 10.89 -0.80 -26.14
N GLY A 192 10.05 -1.02 -25.14
CA GLY A 192 9.92 -2.30 -24.47
C GLY A 192 10.90 -2.52 -23.31
N THR A 193 11.68 -1.50 -22.95
CA THR A 193 12.40 -1.44 -21.67
C THR A 193 11.39 -1.51 -20.53
N LYS A 194 11.61 -2.42 -19.59
CA LYS A 194 10.80 -2.52 -18.37
C LYS A 194 11.41 -1.63 -17.29
N VAL A 195 10.57 -0.78 -16.72
CA VAL A 195 10.95 0.10 -15.61
C VAL A 195 10.41 -0.47 -14.31
N TYR A 196 11.29 -0.61 -13.33
CA TYR A 196 10.99 -1.05 -11.98
C TYR A 196 11.32 0.07 -11.01
N LEU A 197 10.43 0.33 -10.05
CA LEU A 197 10.62 1.36 -9.05
C LEU A 197 10.64 0.70 -7.67
N ALA A 198 11.59 1.09 -6.83
CA ALA A 198 11.72 0.65 -5.45
C ALA A 198 12.18 1.80 -4.56
N GLY A 199 12.03 1.65 -3.25
CA GLY A 199 12.40 2.68 -2.26
C GLY A 199 11.24 3.04 -1.33
N LEU A 200 11.53 3.79 -0.27
CA LEU A 200 10.53 4.16 0.74
C LEU A 200 9.32 4.92 0.17
N PRO A 201 9.48 5.90 -0.74
CA PRO A 201 8.33 6.57 -1.35
C PRO A 201 7.45 5.63 -2.18
N VAL A 202 8.05 4.64 -2.85
CA VAL A 202 7.32 3.63 -3.64
C VAL A 202 6.46 2.77 -2.74
N PHE A 203 7.02 2.26 -1.63
CA PHE A 203 6.26 1.50 -0.65
C PHE A 203 5.07 2.30 -0.10
N SER A 204 5.29 3.57 0.26
CA SER A 204 4.23 4.47 0.75
C SER A 204 3.14 4.68 -0.31
N SER A 205 3.52 4.89 -1.59
CA SER A 205 2.59 5.03 -2.71
C SER A 205 1.75 3.77 -2.90
N ASP A 206 2.34 2.58 -2.84
CA ASP A 206 1.64 1.33 -3.10
C ASP A 206 0.63 1.02 -1.99
N ILE A 207 1.00 1.28 -0.74
CA ILE A 207 0.10 1.20 0.42
C ILE A 207 -1.07 2.18 0.25
N ASN A 208 -0.78 3.43 -0.11
CA ASN A 208 -1.80 4.45 -0.40
C ASN A 208 -2.77 4.01 -1.49
N SER A 209 -2.26 3.47 -2.59
CA SER A 209 -3.07 2.98 -3.71
C SER A 209 -3.94 1.78 -3.31
N ALA A 210 -3.37 0.84 -2.56
CA ALA A 210 -4.08 -0.32 -2.04
C ALA A 210 -5.24 0.08 -1.13
N MET A 211 -5.02 0.98 -0.17
CA MET A 211 -6.10 1.47 0.70
C MET A 211 -7.17 2.24 -0.08
N LYS A 212 -6.79 3.09 -1.04
CA LYS A 212 -7.76 3.77 -1.91
C LYS A 212 -8.60 2.77 -2.70
N LYS A 213 -7.98 1.70 -3.21
CA LYS A 213 -8.66 0.61 -3.90
C LYS A 213 -9.63 -0.12 -2.96
N ASP A 214 -9.19 -0.46 -1.74
CA ASP A 214 -10.04 -1.11 -0.74
C ASP A 214 -11.22 -0.23 -0.33
N LEU A 215 -11.03 1.08 -0.12
CA LEU A 215 -12.14 1.99 0.14
C LEU A 215 -13.13 2.03 -1.04
N ARG A 216 -12.64 2.11 -2.28
CA ARG A 216 -13.48 2.04 -3.48
C ARG A 216 -14.10 0.67 -3.71
N THR A 217 -13.54 -0.40 -3.17
CA THR A 217 -14.08 -1.77 -3.29
C THR A 217 -14.94 -2.13 -2.10
N LEU A 218 -14.87 -1.48 -0.94
CA LEU A 218 -15.68 -1.81 0.23
C LEU A 218 -16.88 -0.85 0.37
N ILE A 219 -16.72 0.43 0.05
CA ILE A 219 -17.78 1.43 0.17
C ILE A 219 -18.94 1.16 -0.82
N PRO A 220 -18.70 0.86 -2.12
CA PRO A 220 -19.78 0.58 -3.09
C PRO A 220 -20.50 -0.77 -2.92
N PRO A 221 -19.87 -1.93 -2.62
CA PRO A 221 -20.63 -3.12 -2.32
C PRO A 221 -21.32 -3.06 -0.96
N CYS A 222 -20.96 -2.16 -0.03
CA CYS A 222 -21.87 -1.81 1.05
C CYS A 222 -23.17 -1.14 0.56
N ARG A 223 -23.20 -0.59 -0.66
CA ARG A 223 -24.39 -0.07 -1.33
C ARG A 223 -25.16 -1.16 -2.09
N ASP A 224 -24.49 -2.12 -2.72
CA ASP A 224 -25.15 -3.18 -3.51
C ASP A 224 -25.45 -4.48 -2.73
N TYR A 225 -24.55 -4.92 -1.84
CA TYR A 225 -24.79 -6.02 -0.89
C TYR A 225 -25.50 -5.54 0.39
N GLY A 226 -25.42 -4.25 0.72
CA GLY A 226 -26.17 -3.66 1.84
C GLY A 226 -27.62 -3.27 1.52
N PHE A 227 -28.06 -3.36 0.26
CA PHE A 227 -29.49 -3.21 -0.07
C PHE A 227 -30.16 -4.55 -0.41
N SER A 228 -29.40 -5.60 -0.70
CA SER A 228 -29.96 -6.93 -0.96
C SER A 228 -30.09 -7.79 0.30
N TYR A 229 -29.21 -7.64 1.30
CA TYR A 229 -29.24 -8.49 2.50
C TYR A 229 -30.13 -7.98 3.67
N PRO A 230 -30.20 -6.68 4.02
CA PRO A 230 -31.16 -6.25 5.05
C PRO A 230 -32.60 -6.13 4.50
N VAL A 231 -32.80 -5.89 3.20
CA VAL A 231 -34.15 -5.81 2.60
C VAL A 231 -34.81 -7.18 2.45
N LEU A 232 -34.08 -8.29 2.54
CA LEU A 232 -34.66 -9.64 2.65
C LEU A 232 -35.03 -10.05 4.08
N LEU A 233 -34.54 -9.32 5.10
CA LEU A 233 -34.86 -9.57 6.52
C LEU A 233 -35.94 -8.61 7.07
N VAL A 234 -36.05 -7.40 6.52
CA VAL A 234 -37.14 -6.44 6.85
C VAL A 234 -38.57 -6.94 6.51
N PRO A 235 -38.83 -7.76 5.46
CA PRO A 235 -40.18 -8.22 5.14
C PRO A 235 -40.74 -9.22 6.16
N GLN A 236 -39.88 -9.87 6.95
CA GLN A 236 -40.31 -10.81 8.00
C GLN A 236 -40.88 -10.09 9.22
N ILE A 237 -40.53 -8.82 9.46
CA ILE A 237 -41.03 -8.04 10.61
C ILE A 237 -42.32 -7.27 10.25
N HIS A 238 -42.55 -6.95 8.98
CA HIS A 238 -43.68 -6.12 8.57
C HIS A 238 -44.96 -6.88 8.17
N ARG A 239 -44.98 -8.22 8.22
CA ARG A 239 -46.17 -9.02 7.83
C ARG A 239 -47.31 -9.03 8.85
N HIS A 240 -47.22 -8.29 9.96
CA HIS A 240 -48.20 -8.36 11.06
C HIS A 240 -48.93 -7.07 11.46
N ARG A 241 -48.89 -5.99 10.68
CA ARG A 241 -49.69 -4.79 10.99
C ARG A 241 -50.45 -4.25 9.78
N SER A 242 -51.53 -4.94 9.44
CA SER A 242 -52.63 -4.42 8.64
C SER A 242 -53.91 -5.22 8.91
N SER A 243 -54.42 -5.15 10.14
CA SER A 243 -55.83 -5.41 10.43
C SER A 243 -56.18 -4.82 11.80
N ALA A 244 -57.01 -3.79 11.79
CA ALA A 244 -57.79 -3.42 12.95
C ALA A 244 -58.83 -4.53 13.20
N PHE A 245 -58.91 -5.05 14.43
CA PHE A 245 -60.14 -5.36 15.19
C PHE A 245 -59.89 -6.44 16.25
N HIS A 246 -60.38 -6.15 17.47
CA HIS A 246 -60.72 -7.08 18.56
C HIS A 246 -59.59 -7.72 19.38
N GLY A 247 -59.35 -7.11 20.56
CA GLY A 247 -59.68 -7.71 21.86
C GLY A 247 -59.16 -9.12 22.18
N SER A 248 -58.34 -9.15 23.24
CA SER A 248 -57.99 -10.29 24.10
C SER A 248 -56.64 -10.97 23.83
N TYR A 249 -55.96 -11.24 24.95
CA TYR A 249 -54.72 -12.02 25.14
C TYR A 249 -53.38 -11.31 24.98
N CYS A 250 -53.02 -10.52 26.01
CA CYS A 250 -51.64 -10.51 26.53
C CYS A 250 -51.67 -10.13 28.02
N ASN A 251 -52.02 -11.11 28.85
CA ASN A 251 -51.84 -11.03 30.28
C ASN A 251 -51.44 -12.43 30.78
N ASP A 252 -50.30 -12.97 30.32
CA ASP A 252 -49.87 -14.31 30.77
C ASP A 252 -48.36 -14.65 30.66
N LEU A 253 -47.47 -13.63 30.68
CA LEU A 253 -46.01 -13.88 30.68
C LEU A 253 -45.24 -13.13 31.77
N VAL A 254 -45.90 -12.78 32.88
CA VAL A 254 -45.23 -12.22 34.08
C VAL A 254 -45.23 -13.21 35.27
N GLY A 255 -45.80 -14.42 35.10
CA GLY A 255 -46.04 -15.36 36.21
C GLY A 255 -45.06 -16.52 36.42
N ARG A 256 -43.95 -16.67 35.66
CA ARG A 256 -43.09 -17.87 35.77
C ARG A 256 -41.60 -17.59 35.99
N CYS A 257 -41.28 -16.68 36.90
CA CYS A 257 -39.92 -16.50 37.42
C CYS A 257 -39.87 -16.47 38.95
N HIS A 258 -40.58 -17.38 39.63
CA HIS A 258 -40.31 -17.67 41.04
C HIS A 258 -40.66 -19.13 41.38
N ALA A 259 -39.67 -20.02 41.39
CA ALA A 259 -39.72 -21.28 42.15
C ALA A 259 -38.28 -21.78 42.45
N PRO A 260 -38.01 -22.32 43.65
CA PRO A 260 -36.65 -22.47 44.19
C PRO A 260 -35.95 -23.76 43.71
N VAL A 261 -34.62 -23.66 43.61
CA VAL A 261 -33.70 -24.74 43.23
C VAL A 261 -33.77 -25.90 44.25
N ARG A 262 -34.22 -27.08 43.82
CA ARG A 262 -34.04 -28.35 44.56
C ARG A 262 -32.87 -29.13 43.93
N ARG A 263 -31.85 -29.45 44.73
CA ARG A 263 -30.80 -30.42 44.37
C ARG A 263 -31.32 -31.85 44.50
N PRO A 264 -31.04 -32.78 43.56
CA PRO A 264 -31.29 -34.21 43.78
C PRO A 264 -30.07 -34.90 44.44
N PRO A 265 -30.28 -36.02 45.16
CA PRO A 265 -29.25 -36.68 45.97
C PRO A 265 -28.41 -37.69 45.17
N LEU A 266 -27.22 -37.98 45.71
CA LEU A 266 -26.29 -39.02 45.28
C LEU A 266 -26.86 -40.43 45.49
N GLY A 267 -26.69 -41.31 44.50
CA GLY A 267 -27.06 -42.73 44.57
C GLY A 267 -26.37 -43.55 43.48
N SER A 268 -25.90 -44.73 43.86
CA SER A 268 -24.79 -45.56 43.35
C SER A 268 -25.19 -46.73 42.41
N PHE A 269 -24.23 -47.17 41.56
CA PHE A 269 -24.06 -48.53 40.98
C PHE A 269 -25.07 -48.98 39.88
N ASN A 270 -24.77 -49.81 38.85
CA ASN A 270 -23.59 -50.58 38.44
C ASN A 270 -23.66 -50.95 36.93
N ARG A 271 -22.47 -51.24 36.39
CA ARG A 271 -21.99 -51.93 35.17
C ARG A 271 -22.95 -52.90 34.40
N PHE A 272 -22.96 -52.87 33.04
CA PHE A 272 -22.45 -53.94 32.12
C PHE A 272 -22.69 -53.67 30.60
N THR A 273 -21.57 -53.76 29.84
CA THR A 273 -21.31 -54.26 28.45
C THR A 273 -22.11 -53.86 27.20
N GLY A 274 -21.37 -53.51 26.12
CA GLY A 274 -21.62 -54.06 24.78
C GLY A 274 -21.55 -53.12 23.57
N TYR A 275 -20.41 -53.14 22.88
CA TYR A 275 -20.19 -52.97 21.43
C TYR A 275 -20.39 -51.63 20.68
N SER A 276 -19.27 -51.22 20.07
CA SER A 276 -19.03 -50.57 18.76
C SER A 276 -19.79 -49.30 18.36
N GLY A 277 -19.01 -48.23 18.13
CA GLY A 277 -19.41 -47.12 17.26
C GLY A 277 -18.79 -45.78 17.68
N ARG A 278 -17.85 -45.30 16.86
CA ARG A 278 -17.19 -43.97 16.91
C ARG A 278 -18.03 -42.88 17.59
N ARG A 279 -17.48 -42.18 18.59
CA ARG A 279 -17.95 -40.83 18.96
C ARG A 279 -16.78 -39.91 19.27
N GLY A 280 -16.63 -38.91 18.42
CA GLY A 280 -15.84 -37.72 18.70
C GLY A 280 -16.45 -36.95 19.86
N LYS A 281 -15.57 -36.35 20.67
CA LYS A 281 -15.90 -35.25 21.57
C LYS A 281 -16.18 -34.01 20.72
N CYS A 282 -17.41 -33.50 20.75
CA CYS A 282 -17.70 -32.12 20.37
C CYS A 282 -17.83 -31.29 21.66
N ILE A 283 -16.92 -30.34 21.82
CA ILE A 283 -17.01 -29.24 22.78
C ILE A 283 -17.53 -28.03 22.01
N ARG A 284 -18.68 -27.52 22.48
CA ARG A 284 -19.26 -26.16 22.35
C ARG A 284 -19.15 -25.41 21.00
N ASN A 285 -20.34 -25.00 20.55
CA ASN A 285 -20.62 -23.88 19.65
C ASN A 285 -20.09 -23.98 18.22
N THR A 286 -20.86 -24.66 17.37
CA THR A 286 -20.90 -24.33 15.94
C THR A 286 -22.24 -24.75 15.35
N CYS A 287 -22.92 -23.80 14.70
CA CYS A 287 -24.20 -24.01 14.00
C CYS A 287 -24.01 -24.95 12.80
N CYS A 288 -24.88 -25.95 12.66
CA CYS A 288 -24.94 -26.82 11.47
C CYS A 288 -25.94 -26.26 10.44
N TYR A 289 -25.52 -26.16 9.17
CA TYR A 289 -26.41 -26.01 8.02
C TYR A 289 -26.83 -27.39 7.46
N PRO A 290 -28.03 -27.53 6.86
CA PRO A 290 -28.46 -28.78 6.26
C PRO A 290 -27.91 -28.92 4.83
N LEU A 291 -27.36 -30.09 4.50
CA LEU A 291 -27.08 -30.51 3.13
C LEU A 291 -28.36 -31.15 2.55
N SER A 292 -28.85 -30.59 1.44
CA SER A 292 -29.88 -31.19 0.60
C SER A 292 -29.34 -32.46 -0.09
N GLY A 293 -30.13 -33.53 -0.06
CA GLY A 293 -29.92 -34.74 -0.84
C GLY A 293 -30.40 -34.63 -2.28
#